data_AF-A0A3B3Y8N7-F1
#
_entry.id   AF-A0A3B3Y8N7-F1
#
_cell.length_a   1.000
_cell.length_b   1.000
_cell.length_c   1.000
_cell.angle_alpha   90.00
_cell.angle_beta   90.00
_cell.angle_gamma   90.00
#
_symmetry.space_group_name_H-M   'P 1'
#
loop_
_entity.id
_entity.type
_entity.pdbx_description
1 polymer ?
#
loop_
_entity_poly.entity_id
_entity_poly.type
_entity_poly.pdbx_seq_one_letter_code
_entity_poly.pdbx_strand_id
1 'polypeptide(L)'
;MELDRRLLLIHCAAHALSVAAGLLVVVPMALNGSAFKGRCALFSAGYWRKEDRAEFTEQPGEMSHLVVQRWGPLEACQLATFVGIFTTLYGAAQGWRCLFYLHGRHDDTLFSSFLTVLLSVCVLFLSAGASVILSLGFSSWCDTVTDDNTRPYSCAESQSVPLYLDVDTSTFYTDLSLAQASLWFVTALWLVQSILAFLRLYHSHRQNITGPWLHRDKELLLGHTPLDSGSPTPPLPPATPSVCV
;
A
#
# COMPACT_ATOMS: atom_id res chain seq x y z
N MET A 1 -20.19 -5.64 17.13
CA MET A 1 -19.36 -6.69 17.77
C MET A 1 -18.85 -7.72 16.76
N GLU A 2 -19.69 -8.53 16.08
CA GLU A 2 -19.19 -9.51 15.09
C GLU A 2 -18.57 -8.85 13.85
N LEU A 3 -19.19 -7.80 13.32
CA LEU A 3 -18.70 -7.07 12.14
C LEU A 3 -17.35 -6.38 12.41
N ASP A 4 -17.18 -5.78 13.59
CA ASP A 4 -15.94 -5.11 13.99
C ASP A 4 -14.77 -6.09 14.12
N ARG A 5 -15.02 -7.29 14.66
CA ARG A 5 -14.01 -8.35 14.79
C ARG A 5 -13.55 -8.87 13.43
N ARG A 6 -14.48 -9.09 12.49
CA ARG A 6 -14.14 -9.51 11.12
C ARG A 6 -13.34 -8.45 10.38
N LEU A 7 -13.73 -7.18 10.52
CA LEU A 7 -13.00 -6.05 9.92
C LEU A 7 -11.57 -5.92 10.47
N LEU A 8 -11.40 -6.18 11.77
CA LEU A 8 -10.09 -6.18 12.43
C LEU A 8 -9.18 -7.32 11.93
N LEU A 9 -9.73 -8.53 11.78
CA LEU A 9 -8.98 -9.67 11.23
C LEU A 9 -8.55 -9.42 9.78
N ILE A 10 -9.41 -8.85 8.95
CA ILE A 10 -9.07 -8.49 7.56
C ILE A 10 -7.94 -7.46 7.53
N HIS A 11 -7.96 -6.46 8.42
CA HIS A 11 -6.84 -5.50 8.52
C HIS A 11 -5.54 -6.16 8.93
N CYS A 12 -5.59 -7.03 9.95
CA CYS A 12 -4.40 -7.73 10.41
C CYS A 12 -3.79 -8.59 9.30
N ALA A 13 -4.62 -9.33 8.55
CA ALA A 13 -4.17 -10.12 7.40
C ALA A 13 -3.59 -9.22 6.30
N ALA A 14 -4.24 -8.10 5.97
CA ALA A 14 -3.74 -7.16 4.96
C ALA A 14 -2.39 -6.54 5.35
N HIS A 15 -2.19 -6.19 6.62
CA HIS A 15 -0.91 -5.68 7.11
C HIS A 15 0.20 -6.74 7.09
N ALA A 16 -0.11 -7.98 7.50
CA ALA A 16 0.85 -9.08 7.41
C ALA A 16 1.27 -9.39 5.97
N LEU A 17 0.31 -9.42 5.04
CA LEU A 17 0.59 -9.55 3.61
C LEU A 17 1.42 -8.38 3.08
N SER A 18 1.19 -7.16 3.57
CA SER A 18 1.96 -5.97 3.18
C SER A 18 3.41 -6.06 3.64
N VAL A 19 3.68 -6.63 4.82
CA VAL A 19 5.05 -6.90 5.29
C VAL A 19 5.74 -7.89 4.36
N ALA A 20 5.10 -9.01 4.05
CA ALA A 20 5.68 -10.03 3.17
C ALA A 20 5.95 -9.45 1.77
N ALA A 21 4.97 -8.76 1.19
CA ALA A 21 5.09 -8.11 -0.11
C ALA A 21 6.19 -7.03 -0.13
N GLY A 22 6.28 -6.23 0.93
CA GLY A 22 7.33 -5.22 1.09
C GLY A 22 8.73 -5.85 1.10
N LEU A 23 8.92 -6.96 1.83
CA LEU A 23 10.19 -7.70 1.83
C LEU A 23 10.54 -8.26 0.44
N LEU A 24 9.54 -8.76 -0.30
CA LEU A 24 9.72 -9.24 -1.67
C LEU A 24 10.04 -8.13 -2.68
N VAL A 25 9.86 -6.85 -2.31
CA VAL A 25 10.40 -5.71 -3.07
C VAL A 25 11.81 -5.34 -2.59
N VAL A 26 12.01 -5.25 -1.27
CA VAL A 26 13.28 -4.76 -0.69
C VAL A 26 14.44 -5.71 -0.97
N VAL A 27 14.23 -7.03 -0.80
CA VAL A 27 15.30 -8.01 -0.96
C VAL A 27 15.83 -8.04 -2.40
N PRO A 28 15.00 -8.20 -3.45
CA PRO A 28 15.52 -8.22 -4.81
C PRO A 28 16.12 -6.88 -5.24
N MET A 29 15.54 -5.75 -4.81
CA MET A 29 16.11 -4.43 -5.11
C MET A 29 17.47 -4.21 -4.43
N ALA A 30 17.67 -4.74 -3.22
CA ALA A 30 18.95 -4.67 -2.53
C ALA A 30 20.01 -5.59 -3.17
N LEU A 31 19.64 -6.82 -3.53
CA LEU A 31 20.51 -7.75 -4.25
C LEU A 31 20.93 -7.16 -5.59
N ASN A 32 19.98 -6.68 -6.39
CA ASN A 32 20.25 -6.03 -7.66
C ASN A 32 21.12 -4.77 -7.47
N GLY A 33 20.83 -3.93 -6.48
CA GLY A 33 21.68 -2.77 -6.16
C GLY A 33 23.13 -3.15 -5.84
N SER A 34 23.34 -4.26 -5.13
CA SER A 34 24.69 -4.76 -4.83
C SER A 34 25.40 -5.35 -6.06
N ALA A 35 24.68 -6.12 -6.88
CA ALA A 35 25.19 -6.75 -8.10
C ALA A 35 25.65 -5.70 -9.12
N PHE A 36 24.91 -4.59 -9.21
CA PHE A 36 25.24 -3.44 -10.06
C PHE A 36 26.18 -2.41 -9.41
N LYS A 37 26.85 -2.75 -8.30
CA LYS A 37 27.80 -1.88 -7.57
C LYS A 37 27.21 -0.50 -7.24
N GLY A 38 25.93 -0.45 -6.87
CA GLY A 38 25.20 0.78 -6.54
C GLY A 38 24.67 1.57 -7.74
N ARG A 39 24.84 1.07 -8.98
CA ARG A 39 24.31 1.71 -10.19
C ARG A 39 22.89 1.22 -10.48
N CYS A 40 22.07 2.05 -11.10
CA CYS A 40 20.70 1.68 -11.47
C CYS A 40 20.65 1.19 -12.92
N ALA A 41 20.16 -0.04 -13.13
CA ALA A 41 20.01 -0.64 -14.46
C ALA A 41 18.80 -0.06 -15.24
N LEU A 42 17.76 0.37 -14.51
CA LEU A 42 16.52 0.90 -15.09
C LEU A 42 16.80 2.15 -15.93
N PHE A 43 16.31 2.20 -17.16
CA PHE A 43 16.56 3.31 -18.10
C PHE A 43 18.04 3.58 -18.42
N SER A 44 18.91 2.57 -18.29
CA SER A 44 20.28 2.71 -18.79
C SER A 44 20.29 2.75 -20.31
N ALA A 45 21.30 3.39 -20.89
CA ALA A 45 21.53 3.41 -22.33
C ALA A 45 22.85 2.72 -22.66
N GLY A 46 22.80 1.81 -23.63
CA GLY A 46 23.97 1.08 -24.11
C GLY A 46 23.79 0.63 -25.55
N TYR A 47 24.85 0.10 -26.13
CA TYR A 47 24.83 -0.51 -27.45
C TYR A 47 25.78 -1.69 -27.49
N TRP A 48 25.52 -2.62 -28.38
CA TRP A 48 26.40 -3.75 -28.59
C TRP A 48 27.54 -3.40 -29.53
N ARG A 49 28.76 -3.72 -29.13
CA ARG A 49 29.93 -3.61 -29.98
C ARG A 49 30.42 -5.01 -30.36
N LYS A 50 30.55 -5.25 -31.66
CA LYS A 50 31.27 -6.40 -32.20
C LYS A 50 32.75 -6.07 -32.20
N GLU A 51 33.57 -6.91 -31.60
CA GLU A 51 35.02 -6.79 -31.70
C GLU A 51 35.50 -7.74 -32.80
N ASP A 52 35.91 -7.16 -33.94
CA ASP A 52 36.58 -7.90 -35.00
C ASP A 52 38.00 -8.18 -34.53
N ARG A 53 38.22 -9.24 -33.75
CA ARG A 53 39.59 -9.65 -33.41
C ARG A 53 40.26 -10.17 -34.68
N ALA A 54 41.00 -9.27 -35.35
CA ALA A 54 41.98 -9.65 -36.34
C ALA A 54 43.08 -10.46 -35.63
N GLU A 55 43.13 -11.75 -35.99
CA GLU A 55 44.27 -12.66 -35.85
C GLU A 55 44.63 -13.11 -34.40
N PHE A 56 44.92 -14.40 -34.25
CA PHE A 56 45.57 -15.09 -33.11
C PHE A 56 44.76 -15.88 -32.06
N THR A 57 43.52 -16.29 -32.33
CA THR A 57 42.93 -17.44 -31.59
C THR A 57 41.99 -18.25 -32.47
N GLU A 58 42.24 -19.56 -32.60
CA GLU A 58 41.50 -20.56 -33.40
C GLU A 58 40.08 -20.87 -32.89
N GLN A 59 39.30 -19.85 -32.53
CA GLN A 59 37.85 -19.99 -32.33
C GLN A 59 37.14 -18.78 -32.96
N PRO A 60 36.38 -18.96 -34.05
CA PRO A 60 35.57 -17.90 -34.64
C PRO A 60 34.31 -17.72 -33.79
N GLY A 61 34.47 -17.16 -32.60
CA GLY A 61 33.38 -16.65 -31.79
C GLY A 61 33.29 -15.14 -31.99
N GLU A 62 32.23 -14.67 -32.65
CA GLU A 62 31.91 -13.24 -32.74
C GLU A 62 31.64 -12.72 -31.31
N MET A 63 32.70 -12.26 -30.63
CA MET A 63 32.60 -11.74 -29.26
C MET A 63 32.01 -10.33 -29.30
N SER A 64 30.67 -10.27 -29.26
CA SER A 64 29.97 -9.01 -29.02
C SER A 64 29.87 -8.75 -27.53
N HIS A 65 30.24 -7.55 -27.08
CA HIS A 65 30.09 -7.10 -25.69
C HIS A 65 29.13 -5.92 -25.61
N LEU A 66 28.43 -5.79 -24.49
CA LEU A 66 27.51 -4.68 -24.24
C LEU A 66 28.30 -3.50 -23.64
N VAL A 67 28.26 -2.35 -24.30
CA VAL A 67 28.85 -1.11 -23.80
C VAL A 67 27.74 -0.23 -23.24
N VAL A 68 27.66 -0.14 -21.91
CA VAL A 68 26.73 0.79 -21.24
C VAL A 68 27.35 2.20 -21.24
N GLN A 69 26.73 3.12 -21.97
CA GLN A 69 27.18 4.51 -22.04
C GLN A 69 26.77 5.29 -20.79
N ARG A 70 25.56 5.06 -20.30
CA ARG A 70 24.99 5.79 -19.15
C ARG A 70 24.09 4.86 -18.35
N TRP A 71 24.33 4.82 -17.05
CA TRP A 71 23.44 4.16 -16.10
C TRP A 71 22.20 5.01 -15.81
N GLY A 72 21.12 4.35 -15.43
CA GLY A 72 19.86 4.99 -15.10
C GLY A 72 19.93 5.98 -13.94
N PRO A 73 18.93 6.87 -13.82
CA PRO A 73 18.80 7.73 -12.66
C PRO A 73 18.58 6.89 -11.39
N LEU A 74 19.36 7.19 -10.34
CA LEU A 74 19.29 6.44 -9.08
C LEU A 74 17.91 6.55 -8.41
N GLU A 75 17.21 7.67 -8.65
CA GLU A 75 15.87 7.94 -8.14
C GLU A 75 14.84 6.87 -8.56
N ALA A 76 14.97 6.31 -9.77
CA ALA A 76 14.05 5.28 -10.26
C ALA A 76 14.16 4.00 -9.43
N CYS A 77 15.38 3.54 -9.15
CA CYS A 77 15.62 2.38 -8.28
C CYS A 77 15.27 2.69 -6.81
N GLN A 78 15.65 3.87 -6.31
CA GLN A 78 15.45 4.27 -4.90
C GLN A 78 13.98 4.40 -4.52
N LEU A 79 13.13 4.88 -5.44
CA LEU A 79 11.70 5.03 -5.17
C LEU A 79 11.04 3.67 -4.87
N ALA A 80 11.33 2.65 -5.66
CA ALA A 80 10.81 1.30 -5.43
C ALA A 80 11.30 0.72 -4.09
N THR A 81 12.59 0.89 -3.78
CA THR A 81 13.15 0.48 -2.48
C THR A 81 12.49 1.22 -1.31
N PHE A 82 12.31 2.53 -1.42
CA PHE A 82 11.66 3.35 -0.40
C PHE A 82 10.22 2.88 -0.14
N VAL A 83 9.44 2.66 -1.19
CA VAL A 83 8.06 2.15 -1.07
C VAL A 83 8.06 0.78 -0.38
N GLY A 84 8.98 -0.12 -0.74
CA GLY A 84 9.11 -1.44 -0.11
C GLY A 84 9.45 -1.35 1.39
N ILE A 85 10.44 -0.53 1.76
CA ILE A 85 10.85 -0.31 3.16
C ILE A 85 9.69 0.30 3.96
N PHE A 86 9.08 1.37 3.44
CA PHE A 86 7.97 2.03 4.09
C PHE A 86 6.80 1.07 4.31
N THR A 87 6.43 0.29 3.28
CA THR A 87 5.34 -0.70 3.38
C THR A 87 5.65 -1.77 4.43
N THR A 88 6.90 -2.21 4.52
CA THR A 88 7.33 -3.21 5.50
C THR A 88 7.24 -2.67 6.93
N LEU A 89 7.82 -1.49 7.18
CA LEU A 89 7.83 -0.86 8.51
C LEU A 89 6.42 -0.48 8.96
N TYR A 90 5.65 0.13 8.06
CA TYR A 90 4.27 0.50 8.34
C TYR A 90 3.39 -0.72 8.59
N GLY A 91 3.51 -1.75 7.75
CA GLY A 91 2.80 -3.02 7.93
C GLY A 91 3.12 -3.68 9.27
N ALA A 92 4.38 -3.66 9.70
CA ALA A 92 4.79 -4.21 10.99
C ALA A 92 4.22 -3.39 12.16
N ALA A 93 4.31 -2.06 12.10
CA ALA A 93 3.78 -1.17 13.13
C ALA A 93 2.26 -1.29 13.27
N GLN A 94 1.53 -1.34 12.15
CA GLN A 94 0.08 -1.50 12.16
C GLN A 94 -0.37 -2.92 12.52
N GLY A 95 0.40 -3.94 12.13
CA GLY A 95 0.19 -5.31 12.58
C GLY A 95 0.33 -5.45 14.10
N TRP A 96 1.38 -4.85 14.68
CA TRP A 96 1.56 -4.77 16.13
C TRP A 96 0.39 -4.05 16.82
N ARG A 97 -0.04 -2.91 16.29
CA ARG A 97 -1.20 -2.15 16.81
C ARG A 97 -2.49 -2.98 16.74
N CYS A 98 -2.73 -3.70 15.65
CA CYS A 98 -3.89 -4.59 15.51
C CYS A 98 -3.87 -5.73 16.54
N LEU A 99 -2.70 -6.32 16.80
CA LEU A 99 -2.54 -7.36 17.81
C LEU A 99 -2.83 -6.83 19.22
N PHE A 100 -2.36 -5.62 19.52
CA PHE A 100 -2.67 -4.96 20.78
C PHE A 100 -4.18 -4.70 20.94
N TYR A 101 -4.86 -4.26 19.88
CA TYR A 101 -6.32 -4.04 19.92
C TYR A 101 -7.16 -5.31 20.03
N LEU A 102 -6.65 -6.45 19.57
CA LEU A 102 -7.27 -7.75 19.83
C LEU A 102 -7.22 -8.11 21.33
N HIS A 103 -6.18 -7.68 22.05
CA HIS A 103 -5.98 -7.96 23.48
C HIS A 103 -6.52 -6.86 24.41
N GLY A 104 -6.57 -5.61 23.97
CA GLY A 104 -7.00 -4.45 24.75
C GLY A 104 -8.05 -3.64 24.00
N ARG A 105 -9.24 -3.52 24.57
CA ARG A 105 -10.36 -2.78 23.97
C ARG A 105 -10.09 -1.28 24.07
N HIS A 106 -9.56 -0.68 23.01
CA HIS A 106 -9.23 0.74 22.97
C HIS A 106 -9.89 1.38 21.75
N ASP A 107 -10.54 2.52 21.94
CA ASP A 107 -11.29 3.21 20.90
C ASP A 107 -10.34 4.11 20.09
N ASP A 108 -10.29 3.92 18.76
CA ASP A 108 -9.53 4.79 17.86
C ASP A 108 -10.19 6.19 17.79
N THR A 109 -9.39 7.25 17.85
CA THR A 109 -9.88 8.62 17.66
C THR A 109 -10.18 8.91 16.18
N LEU A 110 -11.16 9.80 15.92
CA LEU A 110 -11.48 10.25 14.55
C LEU A 110 -10.26 10.80 13.82
N PHE A 111 -9.42 11.59 14.51
CA PHE A 111 -8.20 12.17 13.95
C PHE A 111 -7.20 11.08 13.52
N SER A 112 -7.02 10.03 14.34
CA SER A 112 -6.18 8.88 13.98
C SER A 112 -6.70 8.18 12.73
N SER A 113 -8.03 8.03 12.59
CA SER A 113 -8.64 7.41 11.41
C SER A 113 -8.44 8.24 10.15
N PHE A 114 -8.56 9.57 10.26
CA PHE A 114 -8.29 10.49 9.15
C PHE A 114 -6.83 10.42 8.67
N LEU A 115 -5.87 10.43 9.59
CA LEU A 115 -4.45 10.30 9.26
C LEU A 115 -4.13 8.97 8.56
N THR A 116 -4.75 7.87 9.01
CA THR A 116 -4.60 6.55 8.36
C THR A 116 -5.09 6.57 6.92
N VAL A 117 -6.24 7.22 6.63
CA VAL A 117 -6.75 7.37 5.26
C VAL A 117 -5.82 8.22 4.41
N LEU A 118 -5.38 9.37 4.92
CA LEU A 118 -4.48 10.26 4.19
C LEU A 118 -3.20 9.52 3.83
N LEU A 119 -2.59 8.83 4.79
CA LEU A 119 -1.36 8.08 4.57
C LEU A 119 -1.56 6.93 3.58
N SER A 120 -2.64 6.14 3.71
CA SER A 120 -2.88 5.01 2.82
C SER A 120 -3.07 5.45 1.38
N VAL A 121 -3.77 6.56 1.15
CA VAL A 121 -3.96 7.14 -0.18
C VAL A 121 -2.64 7.69 -0.73
N CYS A 122 -1.85 8.40 0.07
CA CYS A 122 -0.53 8.88 -0.35
C CYS A 122 0.38 7.73 -0.78
N VAL A 123 0.47 6.66 0.01
CA VAL A 123 1.35 5.52 -0.28
C VAL A 123 0.81 4.69 -1.44
N LEU A 124 -0.52 4.63 -1.63
CA LEU A 124 -1.12 4.05 -2.84
C LEU A 124 -0.59 4.73 -4.10
N PHE A 125 -0.61 6.06 -4.17
CA PHE A 125 -0.09 6.79 -5.33
C PHE A 125 1.43 6.62 -5.50
N LEU A 126 2.19 6.66 -4.41
CA LEU A 126 3.64 6.43 -4.46
C LEU A 126 3.98 5.03 -4.97
N SER A 127 3.27 4.00 -4.48
CA SER A 127 3.49 2.62 -4.91
C SER A 127 3.06 2.39 -6.35
N ALA A 128 1.95 2.98 -6.80
CA ALA A 128 1.52 2.91 -8.20
C ALA A 128 2.54 3.59 -9.13
N GLY A 129 3.04 4.78 -8.76
CA GLY A 129 4.09 5.46 -9.50
C GLY A 129 5.38 4.65 -9.57
N ALA A 130 5.80 4.07 -8.44
CA ALA A 130 6.96 3.20 -8.38
C ALA A 130 6.79 1.93 -9.25
N SER A 131 5.61 1.31 -9.25
CA SER A 131 5.27 0.16 -10.09
C SER A 131 5.41 0.48 -11.58
N VAL A 132 4.89 1.63 -12.01
CA VAL A 132 5.00 2.09 -13.40
C VAL A 132 6.47 2.37 -13.78
N ILE A 133 7.20 3.11 -12.95
CA ILE A 133 8.61 3.45 -13.18
C ILE A 133 9.46 2.18 -13.28
N LEU A 134 9.27 1.23 -12.36
CA LEU A 134 10.01 -0.04 -12.36
C LEU A 134 9.66 -0.87 -13.60
N SER A 135 8.39 -0.97 -13.98
CA SER A 135 7.96 -1.74 -15.16
C SER A 135 8.54 -1.17 -16.46
N LEU A 136 8.46 0.16 -16.63
CA LEU A 136 9.02 0.84 -17.80
C LEU A 136 10.55 0.77 -17.84
N GLY A 137 11.19 0.98 -16.69
CA GLY A 137 12.64 0.93 -16.58
C GLY A 137 13.19 -0.47 -16.83
N PHE A 138 12.47 -1.51 -16.39
CA PHE A 138 12.85 -2.90 -16.62
C PHE A 138 12.69 -3.28 -18.09
N SER A 139 11.59 -2.86 -18.74
CA SER A 139 11.43 -3.01 -20.19
C SER A 139 12.57 -2.35 -20.95
N SER A 140 12.91 -1.09 -20.62
CA SER A 140 14.00 -0.36 -21.26
C SER A 140 15.37 -1.04 -21.07
N TRP A 141 15.61 -1.62 -19.91
CA TRP A 141 16.81 -2.43 -19.68
C TRP A 141 16.80 -3.71 -20.52
N CYS A 142 15.67 -4.41 -20.58
CA CYS A 142 15.51 -5.58 -21.46
C CYS A 142 15.79 -5.24 -22.92
N ASP A 143 15.24 -4.14 -23.44
CA ASP A 143 15.45 -3.69 -24.82
C ASP A 143 16.94 -3.38 -25.08
N THR A 144 17.62 -2.76 -24.11
CA THR A 144 19.07 -2.49 -24.22
C THR A 144 19.89 -3.78 -24.27
N VAL A 145 19.54 -4.77 -23.45
CA VAL A 145 20.27 -6.04 -23.37
C VAL A 145 19.95 -6.94 -24.57
N THR A 146 18.72 -6.95 -25.07
CA THR A 146 18.34 -7.73 -26.26
C THR A 146 18.59 -7.00 -27.58
N ASP A 147 19.11 -5.75 -27.52
CA ASP A 147 19.37 -4.89 -28.67
C ASP A 147 18.09 -4.74 -29.51
N ASP A 148 17.00 -4.29 -28.88
CA ASP A 148 15.66 -4.18 -29.47
C ASP A 148 15.15 -5.51 -30.09
N ASN A 149 15.38 -6.63 -29.40
CA ASN A 149 15.06 -7.99 -29.85
C ASN A 149 15.78 -8.44 -31.12
N THR A 150 16.89 -7.80 -31.50
CA THR A 150 17.74 -8.28 -32.60
C THR A 150 18.64 -9.45 -32.18
N ARG A 151 18.86 -9.63 -30.86
CA ARG A 151 19.57 -10.78 -30.30
C ARG A 151 18.71 -12.05 -30.36
N PRO A 152 19.33 -13.23 -30.54
CA PRO A 152 18.60 -14.50 -30.67
C PRO A 152 18.05 -15.05 -29.35
N TYR A 153 18.36 -14.41 -28.22
CA TYR A 153 17.95 -14.82 -26.88
C TYR A 153 16.96 -13.82 -26.28
N SER A 154 16.08 -14.31 -25.42
CA SER A 154 15.11 -13.47 -24.69
C SER A 154 15.77 -12.66 -23.57
N CYS A 155 15.06 -11.65 -23.03
CA CYS A 155 15.57 -10.90 -21.87
C CYS A 155 15.83 -11.81 -20.65
N ALA A 156 15.01 -12.85 -20.45
CA ALA A 156 15.23 -13.81 -19.38
C ALA A 156 16.51 -14.64 -19.57
N GLU A 157 16.83 -15.00 -20.82
CA GLU A 157 18.05 -15.73 -21.15
C GLU A 157 19.29 -14.84 -21.16
N SER A 158 19.13 -13.54 -21.35
CA SER A 158 20.28 -12.63 -21.37
C SER A 158 21.05 -12.56 -20.05
N GLN A 159 20.43 -12.96 -18.92
CA GLN A 159 21.12 -13.08 -17.63
C GLN A 159 22.15 -14.23 -17.61
N SER A 160 22.02 -15.24 -18.48
CA SER A 160 22.97 -16.35 -18.60
C SER A 160 24.03 -16.13 -19.68
N VAL A 161 23.93 -15.04 -20.45
CA VAL A 161 24.89 -14.66 -21.49
C VAL A 161 25.93 -13.70 -20.89
N PRO A 162 27.23 -13.88 -21.17
CA PRO A 162 28.25 -12.96 -20.69
C PRO A 162 28.10 -11.59 -21.37
N LEU A 163 27.63 -10.59 -20.62
CA LEU A 163 27.51 -9.20 -21.09
C LEU A 163 28.84 -8.44 -21.05
N TYR A 164 29.87 -9.01 -20.39
CA TYR A 164 31.21 -8.43 -20.20
C TYR A 164 31.20 -7.03 -19.58
N LEU A 165 30.30 -6.82 -18.62
CA LEU A 165 30.25 -5.60 -17.81
C LEU A 165 31.04 -5.79 -16.52
N ASP A 166 31.49 -4.69 -15.93
CA ASP A 166 32.09 -4.67 -14.59
C ASP A 166 31.03 -4.81 -13.46
N VAL A 167 29.90 -5.46 -13.73
CA VAL A 167 28.80 -5.70 -12.79
C VAL A 167 28.30 -7.14 -12.94
N ASP A 168 27.70 -7.68 -11.89
CA ASP A 168 27.08 -9.00 -11.95
C ASP A 168 25.67 -8.90 -12.51
N THR A 169 25.43 -9.55 -13.64
CA THR A 169 24.15 -9.58 -14.35
C THR A 169 23.49 -10.96 -14.32
N SER A 170 23.94 -11.88 -13.46
CA SER A 170 23.47 -13.27 -13.49
C SER A 170 22.02 -13.47 -13.01
N THR A 171 21.51 -12.56 -12.15
CA THR A 171 20.17 -12.67 -11.55
C THR A 171 19.28 -11.44 -11.80
N PHE A 172 19.70 -10.51 -12.67
CA PHE A 172 19.00 -9.24 -12.81
C PHE A 172 17.52 -9.44 -13.23
N TYR A 173 17.24 -10.39 -14.13
CA TYR A 173 15.89 -10.60 -14.65
C TYR A 173 14.98 -11.19 -13.56
N THR A 174 15.46 -12.19 -12.83
CA THR A 174 14.71 -12.79 -11.71
C THR A 174 14.46 -11.78 -10.60
N ASP A 175 15.45 -10.98 -10.24
CA ASP A 175 15.32 -10.01 -9.15
C ASP A 175 14.38 -8.85 -9.52
N LEU A 176 14.52 -8.28 -10.72
CA LEU A 176 13.69 -7.17 -11.18
C LEU A 176 12.25 -7.60 -11.50
N SER A 177 12.05 -8.79 -12.08
CA SER A 177 10.70 -9.31 -12.35
C SER A 177 9.94 -9.63 -11.05
N LEU A 178 10.63 -10.21 -10.06
CA LEU A 178 10.04 -10.44 -8.74
C LEU A 178 9.71 -9.12 -8.03
N ALA A 179 10.61 -8.13 -8.08
CA ALA A 179 10.35 -6.80 -7.53
C ALA A 179 9.15 -6.13 -8.22
N GLN A 180 9.05 -6.20 -9.55
CA GLN A 180 7.93 -5.65 -10.31
C GLN A 180 6.59 -6.28 -9.90
N ALA A 181 6.52 -7.62 -9.89
CA ALA A 181 5.30 -8.33 -9.50
C ALA A 181 4.89 -8.00 -8.06
N SER A 182 5.87 -7.96 -7.16
CA SER A 182 5.65 -7.64 -5.74
C SER A 182 5.20 -6.20 -5.54
N LEU A 183 5.72 -5.25 -6.31
CA LEU A 183 5.35 -3.83 -6.20
C LEU A 183 3.91 -3.57 -6.67
N TRP A 184 3.48 -4.23 -7.75
CA TRP A 184 2.06 -4.22 -8.16
C TRP A 184 1.15 -4.83 -7.10
N PHE A 185 1.59 -5.91 -6.45
CA PHE A 185 0.86 -6.51 -5.33
C PHE A 185 0.79 -5.57 -4.12
N VAL A 186 1.89 -4.85 -3.79
CA VAL A 186 1.90 -3.78 -2.79
C VAL A 186 0.90 -2.68 -3.14
N THR A 187 0.83 -2.24 -4.40
CA THR A 187 -0.18 -1.25 -4.85
C THR A 187 -1.61 -1.75 -4.63
N ALA A 188 -1.90 -3.01 -4.95
CA ALA A 188 -3.22 -3.60 -4.70
C ALA A 188 -3.54 -3.67 -3.19
N LEU A 189 -2.57 -4.02 -2.36
CA LEU A 189 -2.74 -4.02 -0.90
C LEU A 189 -3.01 -2.62 -0.34
N TRP A 190 -2.30 -1.59 -0.82
CA TRP A 190 -2.56 -0.21 -0.42
C TRP A 190 -3.92 0.32 -0.89
N LEU A 191 -4.42 -0.16 -2.02
CA LEU A 191 -5.78 0.13 -2.48
C LEU A 191 -6.81 -0.47 -1.53
N VAL A 192 -6.65 -1.75 -1.17
CA VAL A 192 -7.52 -2.43 -0.20
C VAL A 192 -7.46 -1.72 1.16
N GLN A 193 -6.27 -1.39 1.66
CA GLN A 193 -6.11 -0.64 2.91
C GLN A 193 -6.78 0.74 2.85
N SER A 194 -6.70 1.45 1.73
CA SER A 194 -7.34 2.76 1.56
C SER A 194 -8.86 2.66 1.59
N ILE A 195 -9.43 1.66 0.90
CA ILE A 195 -10.88 1.40 0.92
C ILE A 195 -11.33 1.09 2.36
N LEU A 196 -10.60 0.19 3.03
CA LEU A 196 -10.90 -0.22 4.38
C LEU A 196 -10.80 0.93 5.40
N ALA A 197 -9.76 1.76 5.31
CA ALA A 197 -9.58 2.94 6.14
C ALA A 197 -10.70 3.97 5.90
N PHE A 198 -11.09 4.18 4.64
CA PHE A 198 -12.20 5.06 4.29
C PHE A 198 -13.52 4.55 4.87
N LEU A 199 -13.81 3.26 4.76
CA LEU A 199 -15.00 2.65 5.34
C LEU A 199 -15.04 2.80 6.87
N ARG A 200 -13.90 2.63 7.55
CA ARG A 200 -13.80 2.88 9.00
C ARG A 200 -14.09 4.33 9.35
N LEU A 201 -13.48 5.28 8.63
CA LEU A 201 -13.70 6.71 8.85
C LEU A 201 -15.16 7.09 8.60
N TYR A 202 -15.74 6.61 7.51
CA TYR A 202 -17.14 6.85 7.15
C TYR A 202 -18.10 6.33 8.22
N HIS A 203 -17.88 5.10 8.70
CA HIS A 203 -18.69 4.51 9.76
C HIS A 203 -18.54 5.27 11.09
N SER A 204 -17.30 5.60 11.48
CA SER A 204 -17.01 6.37 12.70
C SER A 204 -17.63 7.77 12.64
N HIS A 205 -17.58 8.43 11.48
CA HIS A 205 -18.23 9.72 11.26
C HIS A 205 -19.76 9.61 11.32
N ARG A 206 -20.35 8.59 10.69
CA ARG A 206 -21.80 8.32 10.76
C ARG A 206 -22.25 8.07 12.19
N GLN A 207 -21.53 7.27 12.97
CA GLN A 207 -21.86 7.01 14.37
C GLN A 207 -21.74 8.28 15.24
N ASN A 208 -20.70 9.08 15.05
CA ASN A 208 -20.51 10.33 15.78
C ASN A 208 -21.58 11.38 15.45
N ILE A 209 -22.11 11.42 14.22
CA ILE A 209 -23.23 12.29 13.88
C ILE A 209 -24.54 11.70 14.40
N THR A 210 -24.87 10.45 14.09
CA THR A 210 -26.18 9.86 14.41
C THR A 210 -26.39 9.63 15.92
N GLY A 211 -25.33 9.39 16.70
CA GLY A 211 -25.42 9.21 18.16
C GLY A 211 -26.09 10.38 18.89
N PRO A 212 -25.61 11.62 18.71
CA PRO A 212 -26.22 12.83 19.27
C PRO A 212 -27.68 13.05 18.87
N TRP A 213 -28.05 12.85 17.58
CA TRP A 213 -29.43 13.02 17.12
C TRP A 213 -30.37 11.97 17.73
N LEU A 214 -29.96 10.71 17.78
CA LEU A 214 -30.76 9.63 18.38
C LEU A 214 -30.92 9.82 19.90
N HIS A 215 -29.90 10.35 20.59
CA HIS A 215 -29.99 10.69 22.01
C HIS A 215 -30.95 11.86 22.24
N ARG A 216 -30.86 12.91 21.40
CA ARG A 216 -31.74 14.06 21.46
C ARG A 216 -33.20 13.71 21.17
N ASP A 217 -33.45 12.84 20.20
CA ASP A 217 -34.81 12.36 19.90
C ASP A 217 -35.36 11.49 21.03
N LYS A 218 -34.52 10.67 21.68
CA LYS A 218 -34.93 9.90 22.86
C LYS A 218 -35.25 10.78 24.07
N GLU A 219 -34.45 11.81 24.32
CA GLU A 219 -34.72 12.80 25.38
C GLU A 219 -36.04 13.55 25.12
N LEU A 220 -36.30 13.95 23.87
CA LEU A 220 -37.55 14.61 23.48
C LEU A 220 -38.78 13.71 23.64
N LEU A 221 -38.67 12.42 23.29
CA LEU A 221 -39.76 11.46 23.44
C LEU A 221 -40.01 11.06 24.91
N LEU A 222 -38.96 10.97 25.73
CA LEU A 222 -39.09 10.69 27.16
C LEU A 222 -39.58 11.92 27.95
N GLY A 223 -39.17 13.13 27.56
CA GLY A 223 -39.66 14.39 28.11
C GLY A 223 -41.09 14.75 27.71
N HIS A 224 -41.66 14.07 26.71
CA HIS A 224 -43.05 14.19 26.27
C HIS A 224 -43.97 13.10 26.82
N THR A 225 -43.59 12.35 27.85
CA THR A 225 -44.60 11.62 28.66
C THR A 225 -45.28 12.65 29.56
N PRO A 226 -46.50 13.15 29.25
CA PRO A 226 -47.19 14.03 30.18
C PRO A 226 -47.59 13.16 31.35
N LEU A 227 -47.38 13.68 32.55
CA LEU A 227 -48.04 13.22 33.75
C LEU A 227 -49.55 13.51 33.62
N ASP A 228 -50.24 12.83 32.69
CA ASP A 228 -51.68 12.97 32.47
C ASP A 228 -52.39 11.98 33.40
N SER A 229 -52.24 12.23 34.70
CA SER A 229 -53.10 11.68 35.74
C SER A 229 -53.57 12.86 36.58
N GLY A 230 -54.60 13.54 36.07
CA GLY A 230 -55.17 14.73 36.70
C GLY A 230 -56.43 15.19 35.98
N SER A 231 -57.51 14.43 36.15
CA SER A 231 -58.86 14.79 35.70
C SER A 231 -59.24 16.21 36.17
N PRO A 232 -59.77 17.09 35.30
CA PRO A 232 -60.28 18.38 35.74
C PRO A 232 -61.70 18.21 36.29
N THR A 233 -61.84 18.32 37.61
CA THR A 233 -63.15 18.40 38.28
C THR A 233 -63.75 19.79 38.03
N PRO A 234 -65.04 19.91 37.64
CA PRO A 234 -65.66 21.22 37.42
C PRO A 234 -66.02 21.90 38.76
N PRO A 235 -66.06 23.24 38.82
CA PRO A 235 -66.45 23.96 40.03
C PRO A 235 -67.96 23.91 40.26
N LEU A 236 -68.39 23.50 41.46
CA LEU A 236 -69.77 23.55 41.93
C LEU A 236 -70.08 24.96 42.47
N PRO A 237 -71.28 25.55 42.22
CA PRO A 237 -71.66 26.86 42.78
C PRO A 237 -72.11 26.77 44.25
N PRO A 238 -72.13 27.91 44.99
CA PRO A 238 -72.34 27.92 46.43
C PRO A 238 -73.83 27.81 46.79
N ALA A 239 -74.14 26.97 47.76
CA ALA A 239 -75.43 26.96 48.45
C ALA A 239 -75.19 26.98 49.96
N THR A 240 -75.37 28.15 50.58
CA THR A 240 -75.73 28.26 52.00
C THR A 240 -77.12 27.66 52.21
N PRO A 241 -77.34 26.92 53.31
CA PRO A 241 -78.02 27.55 54.45
C PRO A 241 -77.47 27.15 55.84
N SER A 242 -77.87 28.00 56.78
CA SER A 242 -77.77 28.02 58.26
C SER A 242 -78.09 26.69 58.97
N VAL A 243 -77.70 26.46 60.24
CA VAL A 243 -78.38 26.96 61.46
C VAL A 243 -77.66 26.50 62.76
N CYS A 244 -77.61 27.41 63.74
CA CYS A 244 -77.51 27.31 65.23
C CYS A 244 -76.61 26.27 65.94
N VAL A 245 -75.75 26.75 66.87
CA VAL A 245 -76.04 26.95 68.31
C VAL A 245 -75.35 28.23 68.79
#